data_AF-A0A292SAS5-F1
#
_entry.id   AF-A0A292SAS5-F1
#
_cell.length_a   1.000
_cell.length_b   1.000
_cell.length_c   1.000
_cell.angle_alpha   90.00
_cell.angle_beta   90.00
_cell.angle_gamma   90.00
#
_symmetry.space_group_name_H-M   'P 1'
#
loop_
_entity.id
_entity.type
_entity.pdbx_description
1 polymer ?
#
loop_
_entity_poly.entity_id
_entity_poly.type
_entity_poly.pdbx_seq_one_letter_code
_entity_poly.pdbx_strand_id
1 'polypeptide(L)'
;SRFSPEEKLDILNKAEDIKLFSKAFSRIINAKYEDKTPRFNGSEALKLFEDAAENIEKYPNIFKKILEEKDSNDKPRFNASDCALLMGNAEAIYNYPEAFNSVLTLKNLSAYDCLNVVYSVGEKIEENPAILQEALLSSDKLDGAKKLIQKINSIYAQKEEALQKAEAEKQELLEAEARKKEDEKAQIEKEKRIQAEAAARQRAEEKANQLAEEKRIKQEKMDAWDKQIGWISADCIFEKVNTAKVNKTPLVLENGEVFPDEMVEKAAKHIQKYPTKARNLINARYDNLQPMFNEKECLNILSEMDKYFYVTDIKHMKFIDENGKPFFTSEQCKELLQVKDYYRDSDIGRFMQKERKYSAQEIIELVQNSDITNNAYWYPYDKFANEKNEQSEYKYTVSEAIELAKNNRRKEINLSTF
;
A
#
# COMPACT_ATOMS: atom_id res chain seq x y z
N SER A 1 -46.27 55.18 59.68
CA SER A 1 -46.66 54.76 58.32
C SER A 1 -45.54 55.16 57.38
N ARG A 2 -44.99 54.25 56.57
CA ARG A 2 -43.92 54.59 55.60
C ARG A 2 -44.43 55.45 54.42
N PHE A 3 -45.72 55.30 54.11
CA PHE A 3 -46.38 56.00 53.02
C PHE A 3 -47.29 57.11 53.54
N SER A 4 -47.27 58.26 52.86
CA SER A 4 -48.20 59.38 53.03
C SER A 4 -49.62 59.00 52.56
N PRO A 5 -50.66 59.78 52.91
CA PRO A 5 -52.02 59.56 52.37
C PRO A 5 -52.07 59.56 50.84
N GLU A 6 -51.32 60.43 50.19
CA GLU A 6 -51.22 60.52 48.72
C GLU A 6 -50.53 59.28 48.15
N GLU A 7 -49.41 58.85 48.73
CA GLU A 7 -48.70 57.64 48.30
C GLU A 7 -49.53 56.36 48.51
N LYS A 8 -50.39 56.33 49.53
CA LYS A 8 -51.36 55.23 49.72
C LYS A 8 -52.41 55.19 48.62
N LEU A 9 -52.85 56.35 48.13
CA LEU A 9 -53.76 56.42 46.99
C LEU A 9 -53.06 55.94 45.71
N ASP A 10 -51.80 56.29 45.51
CA ASP A 10 -51.00 55.78 44.39
C ASP A 10 -50.80 54.26 44.44
N ILE A 11 -50.59 53.69 45.63
CA ILE A 11 -50.55 52.22 45.81
C ILE A 11 -51.88 51.59 45.41
N LEU A 12 -53.02 52.18 45.81
CA LEU A 12 -54.34 51.67 45.44
C LEU A 12 -54.57 51.73 43.93
N ASN A 13 -54.12 52.80 43.28
CA ASN A 13 -54.21 52.96 41.83
C ASN A 13 -53.33 51.94 41.07
N LYS A 14 -52.26 51.43 41.69
CA LYS A 14 -51.33 50.43 41.12
C LYS A 14 -51.53 49.02 41.66
N ALA A 15 -52.68 48.74 42.27
CA ALA A 15 -52.92 47.47 42.97
C ALA A 15 -52.79 46.24 42.06
N GLU A 16 -53.14 46.34 40.78
CA GLU A 16 -53.01 45.25 39.81
C GLU A 16 -51.54 44.97 39.46
N ASP A 17 -50.74 46.00 39.19
CA ASP A 17 -49.31 45.87 38.93
C ASP A 17 -48.57 45.33 40.16
N ILE A 18 -48.90 45.83 41.35
CA ILE A 18 -48.34 45.33 42.61
C ILE A 18 -48.71 43.87 42.82
N LYS A 19 -49.91 43.43 42.44
CA LYS A 19 -50.30 42.02 42.52
C LYS A 19 -49.48 41.18 41.54
N LEU A 20 -49.25 41.68 40.32
CA LEU A 20 -48.45 41.01 39.29
C LEU A 20 -46.98 40.85 39.71
N PHE A 21 -46.38 41.90 40.27
CA PHE A 21 -44.98 41.94 40.71
C PHE A 21 -44.84 41.99 42.24
N SER A 22 -45.65 41.16 42.92
CA SER A 22 -45.78 41.20 44.39
C SER A 22 -44.48 40.91 45.14
N LYS A 23 -43.59 40.07 44.59
CA LYS A 23 -42.30 39.79 45.24
C LYS A 23 -41.33 40.94 45.02
N ALA A 24 -41.30 41.56 43.83
CA ALA A 24 -40.52 42.75 43.56
C ALA A 24 -40.93 43.90 44.49
N PHE A 25 -42.23 44.20 44.58
CA PHE A 25 -42.76 45.19 45.52
C PHE A 25 -42.35 44.86 46.97
N SER A 26 -42.52 43.60 47.38
CA SER A 26 -42.11 43.13 48.70
C SER A 26 -40.60 43.30 48.96
N ARG A 27 -39.73 43.07 47.97
CA ARG A 27 -38.28 43.27 48.09
C ARG A 27 -37.94 44.74 48.27
N ILE A 28 -38.55 45.63 47.50
CA ILE A 28 -38.32 47.08 47.58
C ILE A 28 -38.75 47.62 48.95
N ILE A 29 -39.96 47.29 49.42
CA ILE A 29 -40.46 47.76 50.71
C ILE A 29 -39.79 47.06 51.91
N ASN A 30 -39.11 45.94 51.73
CA ASN A 30 -38.38 45.30 52.84
C ASN A 30 -36.87 45.58 52.80
N ALA A 31 -36.37 46.30 51.79
CA ALA A 31 -35.00 46.77 51.74
C ALA A 31 -34.73 47.73 52.91
N LYS A 32 -33.71 47.42 53.70
CA LYS A 32 -33.32 48.16 54.91
C LYS A 32 -31.81 48.36 54.96
N TYR A 33 -31.39 49.42 55.62
CA TYR A 33 -30.01 49.62 56.07
C TYR A 33 -29.68 48.67 57.23
N GLU A 34 -28.41 48.58 57.61
CA GLU A 34 -27.94 47.75 58.73
C GLU A 34 -28.59 48.13 60.07
N ASP A 35 -28.89 49.42 60.27
CA ASP A 35 -29.61 49.96 61.43
C ASP A 35 -31.14 49.67 61.41
N LYS A 36 -31.59 48.85 60.46
CA LYS A 36 -32.99 48.44 60.21
C LYS A 36 -33.89 49.56 59.70
N THR A 37 -33.36 50.75 59.39
CA THR A 37 -34.15 51.81 58.77
C THR A 37 -34.49 51.46 57.33
N PRO A 38 -35.68 51.84 56.81
CA PRO A 38 -36.04 51.57 55.42
C PRO A 38 -35.07 52.22 54.44
N ARG A 39 -34.66 51.48 53.41
CA ARG A 39 -33.68 51.98 52.43
C ARG A 39 -34.19 53.10 51.53
N PHE A 40 -35.49 53.02 51.23
CA PHE A 40 -36.18 53.94 50.34
C PHE A 40 -37.35 54.58 51.09
N ASN A 41 -37.62 55.86 50.90
CA ASN A 41 -38.88 56.44 51.35
C ASN A 41 -40.06 55.93 50.48
N GLY A 42 -41.29 56.36 50.77
CA GLY A 42 -42.49 55.91 50.06
C GLY A 42 -42.41 56.19 48.55
N SER A 43 -42.14 57.44 48.18
CA SER A 43 -41.99 57.90 46.80
C SER A 43 -40.85 57.18 46.05
N GLU A 44 -39.68 57.04 46.67
CA GLU A 44 -38.54 56.32 46.07
C GLU A 44 -38.86 54.85 45.81
N ALA A 45 -39.56 54.19 46.74
CA ALA A 45 -39.98 52.81 46.60
C ALA A 45 -41.00 52.64 45.46
N LEU A 46 -41.94 53.57 45.32
CA LEU A 46 -42.93 53.56 44.24
C LEU A 46 -42.27 53.80 42.87
N LYS A 47 -41.36 54.77 42.79
CA LYS A 47 -40.64 55.04 41.55
C LYS A 47 -39.77 53.87 41.11
N LEU A 48 -39.02 53.28 42.03
CA LEU A 48 -38.22 52.08 41.73
C LEU A 48 -39.08 50.89 41.31
N PHE A 49 -40.28 50.76 41.87
CA PHE A 49 -41.23 49.74 41.45
C PHE A 49 -41.72 50.01 40.02
N GLU A 50 -42.15 51.22 39.71
CA GLU A 50 -42.59 51.61 38.36
C GLU A 50 -41.50 51.38 37.30
N ASP A 51 -40.26 51.76 37.60
CA ASP A 51 -39.16 51.73 36.63
C ASP A 51 -38.56 50.31 36.44
N ALA A 52 -38.68 49.42 37.43
CA ALA A 52 -37.89 48.20 37.46
C ALA A 52 -38.57 46.94 38.04
N ALA A 53 -39.86 46.97 38.36
CA ALA A 53 -40.55 45.83 39.00
C ALA A 53 -40.39 44.51 38.26
N GLU A 54 -40.57 44.51 36.93
CA GLU A 54 -40.43 43.32 36.10
C GLU A 54 -39.02 42.71 36.22
N ASN A 55 -37.99 43.53 36.08
CA ASN A 55 -36.61 43.07 36.15
C ASN A 55 -36.20 42.67 37.57
N ILE A 56 -36.75 43.30 38.62
CA ILE A 56 -36.54 42.88 40.02
C ILE A 56 -37.22 41.54 40.29
N GLU A 57 -38.39 41.28 39.69
CA GLU A 57 -39.07 40.00 39.77
C GLU A 57 -38.27 38.90 39.06
N LYS A 58 -37.75 39.20 37.85
CA LYS A 58 -36.99 38.27 37.00
C LYS A 58 -35.55 38.01 37.47
N TYR A 59 -34.85 39.03 37.95
CA TYR A 59 -33.43 38.98 38.34
C TYR A 59 -33.21 39.40 39.81
N PRO A 60 -33.80 38.69 40.79
CA PRO A 60 -33.78 39.12 42.18
C PRO A 60 -32.37 39.11 42.81
N ASN A 61 -31.47 38.27 42.31
CA ASN A 61 -30.08 38.20 42.79
C ASN A 61 -29.26 39.43 42.38
N ILE A 62 -29.51 39.96 41.18
CA ILE A 62 -28.86 41.19 40.70
C ILE A 62 -29.31 42.35 41.57
N PHE A 63 -30.63 42.46 41.82
CA PHE A 63 -31.16 43.49 42.71
C PHE A 63 -30.56 43.40 44.10
N LYS A 64 -30.51 42.20 44.70
CA LYS A 64 -29.88 41.98 46.00
C LYS A 64 -28.42 42.45 46.01
N LYS A 65 -27.65 42.12 44.97
CA LYS A 65 -26.24 42.53 44.86
C LYS A 65 -26.06 44.04 44.74
N ILE A 66 -26.90 44.71 43.94
CA ILE A 66 -26.92 46.18 43.84
C ILE A 66 -27.21 46.81 45.20
N LEU A 67 -28.12 46.20 45.98
CA LEU A 67 -28.39 46.67 47.33
C LEU A 67 -27.16 46.48 48.25
N GLU A 68 -26.52 45.33 48.21
CA GLU A 68 -25.37 45.02 49.08
C GLU A 68 -24.09 45.79 48.71
N GLU A 69 -24.03 46.39 47.53
CA GLU A 69 -22.86 47.14 47.07
C GLU A 69 -22.63 48.42 47.88
N LYS A 70 -21.42 48.54 48.43
CA LYS A 70 -20.97 49.67 49.25
C LYS A 70 -19.92 50.52 48.54
N ASP A 71 -19.92 51.82 48.83
CA ASP A 71 -18.90 52.77 48.38
C ASP A 71 -17.60 52.64 49.20
N SER A 72 -16.61 53.50 48.93
CA SER A 72 -15.33 53.50 49.65
C SER A 72 -15.45 53.87 51.15
N ASN A 73 -16.62 54.37 51.59
CA ASN A 73 -16.90 54.75 52.98
C ASN A 73 -17.83 53.76 53.68
N ASP A 74 -17.99 52.55 53.14
CA ASP A 74 -18.87 51.49 53.65
C ASP A 74 -20.37 51.88 53.67
N LYS A 75 -20.78 52.88 52.88
CA LYS A 75 -22.18 53.29 52.74
C LYS A 75 -22.79 52.66 51.48
N PRO A 76 -24.11 52.42 51.44
CA PRO A 76 -24.76 51.94 50.23
C PRO A 76 -24.43 52.83 49.03
N ARG A 77 -23.87 52.21 47.99
CA ARG A 77 -23.29 52.93 46.85
C ARG A 77 -24.33 53.58 45.96
N PHE A 78 -25.45 52.89 45.77
CA PHE A 78 -26.47 53.24 44.79
C PHE A 78 -27.75 53.72 45.47
N ASN A 79 -28.23 54.89 45.04
CA ASN A 79 -29.52 55.44 45.45
C ASN A 79 -30.69 54.77 44.69
N ALA A 80 -31.93 55.18 44.95
CA ALA A 80 -33.11 54.60 44.30
C ALA A 80 -33.07 54.73 42.76
N SER A 81 -32.63 55.87 42.24
CA SER A 81 -32.50 56.12 40.80
C SER A 81 -31.41 55.26 40.17
N ASP A 82 -30.27 55.10 40.85
CA ASP A 82 -29.19 54.22 40.40
C ASP A 82 -29.64 52.75 40.37
N CYS A 83 -30.37 52.32 41.40
CA CYS A 83 -30.95 50.97 41.47
C CYS A 83 -31.93 50.74 40.31
N ALA A 84 -32.79 51.72 40.01
CA ALA A 84 -33.72 51.65 38.90
C ALA A 84 -32.99 51.57 37.56
N LEU A 85 -31.95 52.38 37.35
CA LEU A 85 -31.12 52.35 36.15
C LEU A 85 -30.43 50.99 35.95
N LEU A 86 -29.80 50.46 36.99
CA LEU A 86 -29.11 49.17 36.94
C LEU A 86 -30.10 48.02 36.71
N MET A 87 -31.25 48.04 37.38
CA MET A 87 -32.27 47.01 37.20
C MET A 87 -33.00 47.13 35.85
N GLY A 88 -33.18 48.33 35.32
CA GLY A 88 -33.66 48.54 33.95
C GLY A 88 -32.77 47.86 32.91
N ASN A 89 -31.49 47.66 33.22
CA ASN A 89 -30.50 47.00 32.37
C ASN A 89 -30.04 45.63 32.95
N ALA A 90 -30.88 44.99 33.78
CA ALA A 90 -30.52 43.76 34.48
C ALA A 90 -30.17 42.59 33.55
N GLU A 91 -30.73 42.55 32.34
CA GLU A 91 -30.41 41.52 31.35
C GLU A 91 -28.95 41.60 30.89
N ALA A 92 -28.40 42.80 30.65
CA ALA A 92 -27.00 42.95 30.29
C ALA A 92 -26.07 42.55 31.45
N ILE A 93 -26.44 42.91 32.68
CA ILE A 93 -25.73 42.47 33.88
C ILE A 93 -25.79 40.95 34.04
N TYR A 94 -26.93 40.34 33.71
CA TYR A 94 -27.11 38.89 33.74
C TYR A 94 -26.23 38.17 32.71
N ASN A 95 -26.07 38.75 31.51
CA ASN A 95 -25.25 38.19 30.44
C ASN A 95 -23.74 38.35 30.68
N TYR A 96 -23.33 39.39 31.41
CA TYR A 96 -21.92 39.67 31.72
C TYR A 96 -21.69 39.85 33.24
N PRO A 97 -21.93 38.80 34.04
CA PRO A 97 -21.88 38.90 35.48
C PRO A 97 -20.46 39.15 36.00
N GLU A 98 -19.43 38.55 35.41
CA GLU A 98 -18.04 38.75 35.84
C GLU A 98 -17.55 40.14 35.45
N ALA A 99 -17.94 40.63 34.28
CA ALA A 99 -17.68 42.02 33.89
C ALA A 99 -18.30 43.01 34.87
N PHE A 100 -19.59 42.85 35.20
CA PHE A 100 -20.25 43.73 36.16
C PHE A 100 -19.60 43.65 37.54
N ASN A 101 -19.31 42.45 38.04
CA ASN A 101 -18.64 42.26 39.34
C ASN A 101 -17.27 42.93 39.39
N SER A 102 -16.48 42.77 38.33
CA SER A 102 -15.16 43.36 38.21
C SER A 102 -15.24 44.87 38.19
N VAL A 103 -16.19 45.44 37.43
CA VAL A 103 -16.42 46.89 37.36
C VAL A 103 -16.90 47.46 38.69
N LEU A 104 -17.69 46.72 39.48
CA LEU A 104 -18.09 47.16 40.83
C LEU A 104 -16.91 47.33 41.79
N THR A 105 -15.78 46.64 41.58
CA THR A 105 -14.56 46.89 42.38
C THR A 105 -14.05 48.33 42.22
N LEU A 106 -14.38 49.00 41.11
CA LEU A 106 -14.05 50.39 40.83
C LEU A 106 -15.06 51.31 41.50
N LYS A 107 -14.86 51.56 42.80
CA LYS A 107 -15.79 52.31 43.67
C LYS A 107 -16.07 53.75 43.24
N ASN A 108 -15.24 54.32 42.37
CA ASN A 108 -15.38 55.68 41.84
C ASN A 108 -16.33 55.80 40.64
N LEU A 109 -16.78 54.68 40.06
CA LEU A 109 -17.69 54.72 38.90
C LEU A 109 -19.15 54.92 39.34
N SER A 110 -19.87 55.75 38.60
CA SER A 110 -21.33 55.88 38.74
C SER A 110 -22.05 54.63 38.23
N ALA A 111 -23.33 54.44 38.59
CA ALA A 111 -24.14 53.36 38.05
C ALA A 111 -24.19 53.37 36.51
N TYR A 112 -24.30 54.56 35.93
CA TYR A 112 -24.28 54.77 34.48
C TYR A 112 -22.93 54.37 33.86
N ASP A 113 -21.81 54.76 34.48
CA ASP A 113 -20.48 54.37 34.02
C ASP A 113 -20.26 52.86 34.11
N CYS A 114 -20.74 52.22 35.18
CA CYS A 114 -20.67 50.76 35.31
C CYS A 114 -21.36 50.06 34.14
N LEU A 115 -22.58 50.50 33.80
CA LEU A 115 -23.33 49.95 32.67
C LEU A 115 -22.63 50.21 31.34
N ASN A 116 -22.10 51.42 31.12
CA ASN A 116 -21.39 51.72 29.87
C ASN A 116 -20.20 50.79 29.64
N VAL A 117 -19.45 50.46 30.71
CA VAL A 117 -18.34 49.51 30.61
C VAL A 117 -18.86 48.12 30.27
N VAL A 118 -19.89 47.64 30.98
CA VAL A 118 -20.51 46.33 30.71
C VAL A 118 -21.05 46.23 29.29
N TYR A 119 -21.74 47.25 28.77
CA TYR A 119 -22.25 47.23 27.41
C TYR A 119 -21.15 47.29 26.35
N SER A 120 -20.09 48.07 26.59
CA SER A 120 -19.10 48.34 25.54
C SER A 120 -18.02 47.27 25.47
N VAL A 121 -17.64 46.71 26.60
CA VAL A 121 -16.50 45.78 26.73
C VAL A 121 -16.80 44.63 27.68
N GLY A 122 -18.07 44.38 28.03
CA GLY A 122 -18.49 43.31 28.93
C GLY A 122 -18.00 41.95 28.46
N GLU A 123 -18.21 41.60 27.19
CA GLU A 123 -17.73 40.36 26.59
C GLU A 123 -16.21 40.18 26.78
N LYS A 124 -15.42 41.22 26.52
CA LYS A 124 -13.95 41.18 26.64
C LYS A 124 -13.48 41.00 28.09
N ILE A 125 -14.20 41.60 29.04
CA ILE A 125 -13.91 41.43 30.47
C ILE A 125 -14.38 40.04 30.92
N GLU A 126 -15.51 39.55 30.43
CA GLU A 126 -16.02 38.21 30.74
C GLU A 126 -15.06 37.12 30.26
N GLU A 127 -14.51 37.25 29.06
CA GLU A 127 -13.47 36.36 28.51
C GLU A 127 -12.15 36.45 29.28
N ASN A 128 -11.76 37.66 29.71
CA ASN A 128 -10.51 37.88 30.41
C ASN A 128 -10.63 38.98 31.48
N PRO A 129 -11.07 38.65 32.70
CA PRO A 129 -11.29 39.64 33.76
C PRO A 129 -10.04 40.45 34.13
N ALA A 130 -8.85 39.86 33.94
CA ALA A 130 -7.58 40.52 34.21
C ALA A 130 -7.32 41.75 33.32
N ILE A 131 -8.00 41.86 32.17
CA ILE A 131 -7.86 43.02 31.27
C ILE A 131 -8.27 44.32 31.96
N LEU A 132 -9.19 44.24 32.93
CA LEU A 132 -9.59 45.40 33.73
C LEU A 132 -8.42 45.89 34.58
N GLN A 133 -7.72 44.98 35.25
CA GLN A 133 -6.55 45.30 36.07
C GLN A 133 -5.39 45.85 35.22
N GLU A 134 -5.17 45.29 34.03
CA GLU A 134 -4.15 45.76 33.08
C GLU A 134 -4.47 47.17 32.55
N ALA A 135 -5.74 47.45 32.26
CA ALA A 135 -6.18 48.78 31.88
C ALA A 135 -5.97 49.80 33.02
N LEU A 136 -6.14 49.38 34.28
CA LEU A 136 -5.90 50.22 35.46
C LEU A 136 -4.41 50.47 35.69
N LEU A 137 -3.57 49.43 35.64
CA LEU A 137 -2.12 49.55 35.86
C LEU A 137 -1.42 50.41 34.81
N SER A 138 -1.94 50.43 33.60
CA SER A 138 -1.34 51.20 32.50
C SER A 138 -1.73 52.69 32.53
N SER A 139 -2.53 53.17 33.49
CA SER A 139 -2.99 54.57 33.53
C SER A 139 -2.91 55.19 34.92
N ASP A 140 -2.23 56.33 35.03
CA ASP A 140 -2.11 57.06 36.30
C ASP A 140 -3.45 57.65 36.79
N LYS A 141 -4.43 57.86 35.90
CA LYS A 141 -5.78 58.38 36.21
C LYS A 141 -6.82 57.96 35.15
N LEU A 142 -7.63 56.96 35.46
CA LEU A 142 -8.84 56.63 34.69
C LEU A 142 -10.01 57.47 35.20
N ASP A 143 -10.22 58.61 34.54
CA ASP A 143 -11.31 59.54 34.82
C ASP A 143 -12.56 59.15 34.02
N GLY A 144 -13.28 58.13 34.49
CA GLY A 144 -14.57 57.69 33.96
C GLY A 144 -14.53 56.53 32.95
N ALA A 145 -15.73 55.99 32.64
CA ALA A 145 -15.91 54.79 31.83
C ALA A 145 -15.29 54.88 30.42
N LYS A 146 -15.37 56.04 29.77
CA LYS A 146 -14.93 56.20 28.37
C LYS A 146 -13.44 55.87 28.17
N LYS A 147 -12.58 56.37 29.06
CA LYS A 147 -11.12 56.10 28.99
C LYS A 147 -10.83 54.62 29.27
N LEU A 148 -11.57 54.02 30.21
CA LEU A 148 -11.44 52.61 30.56
C LEU A 148 -11.79 51.71 29.37
N ILE A 149 -12.94 51.96 28.75
CA ILE A 149 -13.41 51.25 27.55
C ILE A 149 -12.38 51.36 26.42
N GLN A 150 -11.89 52.56 26.13
CA GLN A 150 -10.89 52.78 25.08
C GLN A 150 -9.61 51.97 25.35
N LYS A 151 -9.17 51.91 26.61
CA LYS A 151 -7.94 51.21 26.96
C LYS A 151 -8.08 49.70 26.93
N ILE A 152 -9.19 49.17 27.45
CA ILE A 152 -9.52 47.75 27.34
C ILE A 152 -9.56 47.33 25.87
N ASN A 153 -10.21 48.12 25.01
CA ASN A 153 -10.24 47.86 23.57
C ASN A 153 -8.83 47.86 22.93
N SER A 154 -7.97 48.80 23.33
CA SER A 154 -6.58 48.86 22.84
C SER A 154 -5.76 47.64 23.29
N ILE A 155 -5.87 47.23 24.56
CA ILE A 155 -5.16 46.06 25.08
C ILE A 155 -5.62 44.79 24.38
N TYR A 156 -6.94 44.66 24.20
CA TYR A 156 -7.52 43.50 23.52
C TYR A 156 -7.03 43.41 22.06
N ALA A 157 -7.02 44.53 21.33
CA ALA A 157 -6.51 44.58 19.95
C ALA A 157 -5.03 44.18 19.88
N GLN A 158 -4.19 44.69 20.79
CA GLN A 158 -2.76 44.33 20.84
C GLN A 158 -2.54 42.85 21.14
N LYS A 159 -3.36 42.27 22.04
CA LYS A 159 -3.30 40.84 22.36
C LYS A 159 -3.73 39.96 21.19
N GLU A 160 -4.78 40.37 20.48
CA GLU A 160 -5.26 39.67 19.29
C GLU A 160 -4.22 39.68 18.17
N GLU A 161 -3.60 40.83 17.88
CA GLU A 161 -2.50 40.93 16.92
C GLU A 161 -1.29 40.07 17.31
N ALA A 162 -0.93 40.06 18.59
CA ALA A 162 0.16 39.22 19.10
C ALA A 162 -0.15 37.73 18.98
N LEU A 163 -1.40 37.33 19.23
CA LEU A 163 -1.85 35.95 19.08
C LEU A 163 -1.80 35.51 17.62
N GLN A 164 -2.36 36.31 16.70
CA GLN A 164 -2.33 36.03 15.27
C GLN A 164 -0.89 35.90 14.74
N LYS A 165 0.02 36.75 15.20
CA LYS A 165 1.44 36.66 14.85
C LYS A 165 2.08 35.38 15.37
N ALA A 166 1.82 35.00 16.62
CA ALA A 166 2.34 33.77 17.21
C ALA A 166 1.80 32.50 16.51
N GLU A 167 0.53 32.52 16.11
CA GLU A 167 -0.08 31.43 15.33
C GLU A 167 0.54 31.31 13.94
N ALA A 168 0.78 32.44 13.26
CA ALA A 168 1.46 32.45 11.96
C ALA A 168 2.90 31.92 12.05
N GLU A 169 3.68 32.37 13.05
CA GLU A 169 5.05 31.88 13.29
C GLU A 169 5.08 30.38 13.60
N LYS A 170 4.11 29.88 14.40
CA LYS A 170 3.98 28.46 14.69
C LYS A 170 3.66 27.65 13.43
N GLN A 171 2.79 28.15 12.57
CA GLN A 171 2.43 27.49 11.32
C GLN A 171 3.62 27.42 10.36
N GLU A 172 4.39 28.50 10.23
CA GLU A 172 5.61 28.53 9.41
C GLU A 172 6.67 27.53 9.91
N LEU A 173 6.86 27.42 11.22
CA LEU A 173 7.77 26.43 11.82
C LEU A 173 7.34 24.99 11.54
N LEU A 174 6.04 24.70 11.61
CA LEU A 174 5.49 23.37 11.29
C LEU A 174 5.70 23.02 9.81
N GLU A 175 5.49 23.97 8.91
CA GLU A 175 5.74 23.78 7.48
C GLU A 175 7.24 23.59 7.18
N ALA A 176 8.12 24.34 7.85
CA ALA A 176 9.56 24.17 7.73
C ALA A 176 10.04 22.80 8.25
N GLU A 177 9.47 22.31 9.35
CA GLU A 177 9.77 20.98 9.88
C GLU A 177 9.27 19.86 8.94
N ALA A 178 8.08 20.02 8.37
CA ALA A 178 7.52 19.07 7.40
C ALA A 178 8.41 18.97 6.15
N ARG A 179 8.87 20.10 5.60
CA ARG A 179 9.81 20.12 4.46
C ARG A 179 11.12 19.40 4.77
N LYS A 180 11.71 19.64 5.95
CA LYS A 180 12.94 18.94 6.37
C LYS A 180 12.76 17.42 6.42
N LYS A 181 11.63 16.94 6.94
CA LYS A 181 11.32 15.49 6.99
C LYS A 181 11.13 14.90 5.59
N GLU A 182 10.53 15.66 4.67
CA GLU A 182 10.37 15.24 3.28
C GLU A 182 11.72 15.17 2.55
N ASP A 183 12.57 16.17 2.73
CA ASP A 183 13.93 16.19 2.17
C ASP A 183 14.79 15.04 2.71
N GLU A 184 14.73 14.76 4.02
CA GLU A 184 15.43 13.64 4.65
C GLU A 184 14.95 12.29 4.09
N LYS A 185 13.63 12.12 3.92
CA LYS A 185 13.05 10.92 3.30
C LYS A 185 13.51 10.76 1.85
N ALA A 186 13.56 11.85 1.08
CA ALA A 186 14.04 11.82 -0.30
C ALA A 186 15.53 11.44 -0.37
N GLN A 187 16.35 11.92 0.57
CA GLN A 187 17.77 11.57 0.65
C GLN A 187 17.96 10.09 1.01
N ILE A 188 17.22 9.56 1.98
CA ILE A 188 17.26 8.14 2.35
C ILE A 188 16.86 7.25 1.16
N GLU A 189 15.82 7.62 0.42
CA GLU A 189 15.38 6.88 -0.75
C GLU A 189 16.43 6.90 -1.87
N LYS A 190 17.10 8.04 -2.07
CA LYS A 190 18.21 8.15 -3.02
C LYS A 190 19.38 7.24 -2.64
N GLU A 191 19.76 7.20 -1.36
CA GLU A 191 20.83 6.32 -0.86
C GLU A 191 20.47 4.84 -1.01
N LYS A 192 19.23 4.45 -0.72
CA LYS A 192 18.74 3.07 -0.95
C LYS A 192 18.85 2.66 -2.42
N ARG A 193 18.53 3.55 -3.35
CA ARG A 193 18.67 3.28 -4.80
C ARG A 193 20.12 3.06 -5.20
N ILE A 194 21.04 3.89 -4.69
CA ILE A 194 22.47 3.74 -4.96
C ILE A 194 23.00 2.40 -4.42
N GLN A 195 22.60 2.01 -3.20
CA GLN A 195 22.98 0.73 -2.60
C GLN A 195 22.41 -0.46 -3.39
N ALA A 196 21.14 -0.37 -3.81
CA ALA A 196 20.51 -1.41 -4.62
C ALA A 196 21.20 -1.56 -6.00
N GLU A 197 21.58 -0.46 -6.64
CA GLU A 197 22.32 -0.48 -7.90
C GLU A 197 23.72 -1.09 -7.72
N ALA A 198 24.44 -0.72 -6.66
CA ALA A 198 25.75 -1.30 -6.35
C ALA A 198 25.66 -2.82 -6.12
N ALA A 199 24.68 -3.28 -5.34
CA ALA A 199 24.45 -4.71 -5.11
C ALA A 199 24.05 -5.46 -6.40
N ALA A 200 23.27 -4.83 -7.29
CA ALA A 200 22.92 -5.41 -8.58
C ALA A 200 24.15 -5.56 -9.50
N ARG A 201 25.02 -4.56 -9.54
CA ARG A 201 26.29 -4.63 -10.30
C ARG A 201 27.20 -5.74 -9.78
N GLN A 202 27.37 -5.85 -8.46
CA GLN A 202 28.19 -6.90 -7.87
C GLN A 202 27.66 -8.31 -8.22
N ARG A 203 26.35 -8.53 -8.13
CA ARG A 203 25.74 -9.81 -8.53
C ARG A 203 25.92 -10.11 -10.02
N ALA A 204 25.87 -9.10 -10.88
CA ALA A 204 26.09 -9.26 -12.30
C ALA A 204 27.55 -9.66 -12.60
N GLU A 205 28.51 -9.04 -11.91
CA GLU A 205 29.93 -9.36 -12.01
C GLU A 205 30.24 -10.78 -11.50
N GLU A 206 29.69 -11.17 -10.35
CA GLU A 206 29.82 -12.52 -9.81
C GLU A 206 29.27 -13.59 -10.78
N LYS A 207 28.09 -13.36 -11.38
CA LYS A 207 27.53 -14.25 -12.40
C LYS A 207 28.41 -14.34 -13.65
N ALA A 208 28.98 -13.22 -14.11
CA ALA A 208 29.87 -13.21 -15.26
C ALA A 208 31.15 -14.00 -14.97
N ASN A 209 31.72 -13.85 -13.78
CA ASN A 209 32.91 -14.59 -13.34
C ASN A 209 32.63 -16.09 -13.19
N GLN A 210 31.48 -16.47 -12.60
CA GLN A 210 31.05 -17.87 -12.53
C GLN A 210 30.91 -18.49 -13.91
N LEU A 211 30.27 -17.79 -14.86
CA LEU A 211 30.11 -18.28 -16.23
C LEU A 211 31.47 -18.42 -16.95
N ALA A 212 32.40 -17.48 -16.73
CA ALA A 212 33.74 -17.56 -17.30
C ALA A 212 34.52 -18.76 -16.74
N GLU A 213 34.42 -19.01 -15.43
CA GLU A 213 35.07 -20.14 -14.77
C GLU A 213 34.46 -21.48 -15.20
N GLU A 214 33.13 -21.58 -15.31
CA GLU A 214 32.46 -22.75 -15.85
C GLU A 214 32.92 -23.06 -17.29
N LYS A 215 33.09 -22.02 -18.13
CA LYS A 215 33.62 -22.18 -19.48
C LYS A 215 35.07 -22.68 -19.46
N ARG A 216 35.91 -22.16 -18.57
CA ARG A 216 37.30 -22.60 -18.42
C ARG A 216 37.39 -24.07 -18.00
N ILE A 217 36.66 -24.46 -16.96
CA ILE A 217 36.62 -25.86 -16.49
C ILE A 217 36.09 -26.79 -17.59
N LYS A 218 35.08 -26.37 -18.36
CA LYS A 218 34.58 -27.13 -19.51
C LYS A 218 35.68 -27.33 -20.56
N GLN A 219 36.43 -26.28 -20.90
CA GLN A 219 37.52 -26.36 -21.86
C GLN A 219 38.66 -27.26 -21.37
N GLU A 220 39.10 -27.11 -20.12
CA GLU A 220 40.16 -27.94 -19.53
C GLU A 220 39.77 -29.43 -19.51
N LYS A 221 38.49 -29.74 -19.25
CA LYS A 221 37.96 -31.11 -19.34
C LYS A 221 37.94 -31.64 -20.78
N MET A 222 37.64 -30.80 -21.78
CA MET A 222 37.75 -31.20 -23.20
C MET A 222 39.19 -31.58 -23.53
N ASP A 223 40.15 -30.70 -23.20
CA ASP A 223 41.55 -30.88 -23.53
C ASP A 223 42.16 -32.11 -22.82
N ALA A 224 41.71 -32.41 -21.60
CA ALA A 224 42.14 -33.60 -20.86
C ALA A 224 41.53 -34.90 -21.43
N TRP A 225 40.27 -34.85 -21.88
CA TRP A 225 39.58 -36.02 -22.42
C TRP A 225 40.05 -36.37 -23.84
N ASP A 226 40.35 -35.36 -24.67
CA ASP A 226 40.99 -35.52 -25.99
C ASP A 226 42.35 -36.23 -25.90
N LYS A 227 43.04 -36.10 -24.77
CA LYS A 227 44.30 -36.84 -24.50
C LYS A 227 44.09 -38.28 -24.03
N GLN A 228 42.92 -38.62 -23.49
CA GLN A 228 42.70 -39.90 -22.80
C GLN A 228 41.98 -40.95 -23.66
N ILE A 229 41.05 -40.54 -24.53
CA ILE A 229 40.35 -41.44 -25.46
C ILE A 229 40.81 -41.12 -26.87
N GLY A 230 41.73 -41.94 -27.40
CA GLY A 230 42.12 -41.89 -28.80
C GLY A 230 40.88 -41.95 -29.69
N TRP A 231 40.67 -40.93 -30.50
CA TRP A 231 39.49 -40.78 -31.33
C TRP A 231 39.35 -41.92 -32.35
N ILE A 232 38.33 -42.77 -32.25
CA ILE A 232 37.91 -43.61 -33.38
C ILE A 232 36.93 -42.81 -34.23
N SER A 233 37.41 -42.25 -35.33
CA SER A 233 36.58 -41.56 -36.33
C SER A 233 35.63 -42.55 -37.01
N ALA A 234 34.53 -42.04 -37.60
CA ALA A 234 33.68 -42.87 -38.46
C ALA A 234 34.48 -43.53 -39.60
N ASP A 235 35.51 -42.85 -40.07
CA ASP A 235 36.41 -43.38 -41.11
C ASP A 235 37.24 -44.55 -40.58
N CYS A 236 37.73 -44.48 -39.34
CA CYS A 236 38.44 -45.58 -38.69
C CYS A 236 37.52 -46.81 -38.46
N ILE A 237 36.26 -46.59 -38.05
CA ILE A 237 35.28 -47.68 -37.93
C ILE A 237 34.98 -48.29 -39.30
N PHE A 238 34.78 -47.45 -40.32
CA PHE A 238 34.52 -47.92 -41.69
C PHE A 238 35.70 -48.74 -42.24
N GLU A 239 36.92 -48.29 -42.00
CA GLU A 239 38.13 -48.97 -42.42
C GLU A 239 38.27 -50.32 -41.71
N LYS A 240 38.08 -50.39 -40.39
CA LYS A 240 38.08 -51.65 -39.62
C LYS A 240 37.05 -52.65 -40.16
N VAL A 241 35.81 -52.22 -40.37
CA VAL A 241 34.72 -53.08 -40.89
C VAL A 241 35.00 -53.57 -42.30
N ASN A 242 35.41 -52.68 -43.19
CA ASN A 242 35.70 -53.05 -44.58
C ASN A 242 36.93 -53.97 -44.67
N THR A 243 37.96 -53.72 -43.87
CA THR A 243 39.17 -54.56 -43.82
C THR A 243 38.86 -55.96 -43.30
N ALA A 244 38.10 -56.07 -42.21
CA ALA A 244 37.66 -57.35 -41.67
C ALA A 244 36.86 -58.16 -42.70
N LYS A 245 35.95 -57.49 -43.42
CA LYS A 245 35.17 -58.12 -44.51
C LYS A 245 36.03 -58.58 -45.68
N VAL A 246 36.94 -57.73 -46.18
CA VAL A 246 37.80 -58.06 -47.32
C VAL A 246 38.72 -59.23 -46.99
N ASN A 247 39.29 -59.22 -45.79
CA ASN A 247 40.27 -60.24 -45.38
C ASN A 247 39.60 -61.51 -44.81
N LYS A 248 38.28 -61.53 -44.63
CA LYS A 248 37.53 -62.61 -43.95
C LYS A 248 38.11 -62.94 -42.58
N THR A 249 38.49 -61.90 -41.83
CA THR A 249 39.06 -62.01 -40.50
C THR A 249 38.07 -61.53 -39.45
N PRO A 250 38.05 -62.13 -38.24
CA PRO A 250 37.21 -61.64 -37.16
C PRO A 250 37.54 -60.19 -36.82
N LEU A 251 36.52 -59.34 -36.67
CA LEU A 251 36.72 -57.96 -36.25
C LEU A 251 36.91 -57.92 -34.73
N VAL A 252 38.09 -57.52 -34.27
CA VAL A 252 38.41 -57.41 -32.84
C VAL A 252 38.28 -55.94 -32.41
N LEU A 253 37.48 -55.71 -31.37
CA LEU A 253 37.27 -54.41 -30.75
C LEU A 253 38.49 -53.99 -29.93
N GLU A 254 38.61 -52.71 -29.60
CA GLU A 254 39.72 -52.17 -28.79
C GLU A 254 39.81 -52.78 -27.39
N ASN A 255 38.68 -53.27 -26.85
CA ASN A 255 38.63 -54.00 -25.58
C ASN A 255 39.00 -55.49 -25.71
N GLY A 256 39.37 -55.96 -26.90
CA GLY A 256 39.74 -57.36 -27.19
C GLY A 256 38.56 -58.30 -27.48
N GLU A 257 37.32 -57.83 -27.43
CA GLU A 257 36.15 -58.64 -27.80
C GLU A 257 36.08 -58.86 -29.32
N VAL A 258 35.64 -60.05 -29.73
CA VAL A 258 35.43 -60.36 -31.15
C VAL A 258 33.99 -60.02 -31.54
N PHE A 259 33.81 -59.16 -32.54
CA PHE A 259 32.51 -58.80 -33.08
C PHE A 259 32.02 -59.88 -34.07
N PRO A 260 30.75 -60.33 -34.00
CA PRO A 260 30.29 -61.46 -34.80
C PRO A 260 30.37 -61.23 -36.31
N ASP A 261 30.89 -62.20 -37.06
CA ASP A 261 31.10 -62.10 -38.52
C ASP A 261 29.82 -61.74 -39.29
N GLU A 262 28.67 -62.32 -38.91
CA GLU A 262 27.36 -61.99 -39.52
C GLU A 262 27.01 -60.49 -39.35
N MET A 263 27.36 -59.91 -38.20
CA MET A 263 27.12 -58.49 -37.94
C MET A 263 28.13 -57.59 -38.67
N VAL A 264 29.37 -58.03 -38.84
CA VAL A 264 30.38 -57.34 -39.68
C VAL A 264 29.90 -57.27 -41.12
N GLU A 265 29.36 -58.36 -41.67
CA GLU A 265 28.82 -58.38 -43.03
C GLU A 265 27.65 -57.41 -43.21
N LYS A 266 26.71 -57.39 -42.25
CA LYS A 266 25.59 -56.45 -42.23
C LYS A 266 26.08 -55.01 -42.14
N ALA A 267 26.98 -54.70 -41.21
CA ALA A 267 27.56 -53.37 -41.04
C ALA A 267 28.23 -52.89 -42.33
N ALA A 268 29.07 -53.73 -42.93
CA ALA A 268 29.74 -53.40 -44.20
C ALA A 268 28.76 -53.18 -45.35
N LYS A 269 27.68 -53.98 -45.43
CA LYS A 269 26.61 -53.79 -46.42
C LYS A 269 25.93 -52.44 -46.26
N HIS A 270 25.65 -52.02 -45.02
CA HIS A 270 25.02 -50.73 -44.76
C HIS A 270 25.97 -49.54 -44.99
N ILE A 271 27.26 -49.67 -44.64
CA ILE A 271 28.29 -48.67 -44.95
C ILE A 271 28.39 -48.48 -46.47
N GLN A 272 28.39 -49.57 -47.24
CA GLN A 272 28.46 -49.51 -48.70
C GLN A 272 27.18 -48.91 -49.31
N LYS A 273 26.00 -49.30 -48.84
CA LYS A 273 24.71 -48.88 -49.40
C LYS A 273 24.34 -47.45 -49.00
N TYR A 274 24.72 -47.00 -47.81
CA TYR A 274 24.32 -45.72 -47.23
C TYR A 274 25.48 -45.00 -46.50
N PRO A 275 26.60 -44.67 -47.18
CA PRO A 275 27.83 -44.21 -46.53
C PRO A 275 27.66 -42.89 -45.76
N THR A 276 26.98 -41.91 -46.34
CA THR A 276 26.72 -40.62 -45.67
C THR A 276 25.81 -40.79 -44.45
N LYS A 277 24.85 -41.72 -44.49
CA LYS A 277 23.94 -41.98 -43.36
C LYS A 277 24.64 -42.73 -42.24
N ALA A 278 25.40 -43.78 -42.57
CA ALA A 278 26.25 -44.49 -41.63
C ALA A 278 27.25 -43.54 -40.95
N ARG A 279 27.85 -42.62 -41.74
CA ARG A 279 28.77 -41.60 -41.21
C ARG A 279 28.03 -40.64 -40.28
N ASN A 280 26.86 -40.14 -40.67
CA ASN A 280 26.06 -39.24 -39.83
C ASN A 280 25.53 -39.92 -38.55
N LEU A 281 25.24 -41.23 -38.55
CA LEU A 281 24.86 -41.98 -37.35
C LEU A 281 26.03 -42.11 -36.38
N ILE A 282 27.22 -42.43 -36.89
CA ILE A 282 28.45 -42.49 -36.07
C ILE A 282 28.85 -41.07 -35.61
N ASN A 283 28.58 -40.06 -36.44
CA ASN A 283 28.93 -38.66 -36.21
C ASN A 283 27.81 -37.83 -35.57
N ALA A 284 26.63 -38.37 -35.25
CA ALA A 284 25.56 -37.71 -34.47
C ALA A 284 25.97 -37.49 -33.00
N ARG A 285 27.28 -37.41 -32.77
CA ARG A 285 27.97 -37.02 -31.56
C ARG A 285 27.67 -35.54 -31.34
N TYR A 286 27.16 -35.18 -30.17
CA TYR A 286 27.60 -34.06 -29.33
C TYR A 286 26.47 -33.60 -28.41
N ASP A 287 26.22 -34.28 -27.29
CA ASP A 287 25.73 -33.55 -26.12
C ASP A 287 26.59 -33.90 -24.89
N ASN A 288 27.08 -32.87 -24.20
CA ASN A 288 27.72 -32.94 -22.88
C ASN A 288 28.92 -33.90 -22.70
N LEU A 289 29.96 -33.79 -23.55
CA LEU A 289 31.31 -34.32 -23.26
C LEU A 289 31.42 -35.84 -23.06
N GLN A 290 30.51 -36.63 -23.65
CA GLN A 290 30.66 -38.09 -23.76
C GLN A 290 30.33 -38.57 -25.17
N PRO A 291 31.07 -39.53 -25.74
CA PRO A 291 30.67 -40.21 -26.96
C PRO A 291 29.41 -41.01 -26.65
N MET A 292 28.34 -40.74 -27.38
CA MET A 292 27.03 -41.37 -27.19
C MET A 292 27.06 -42.91 -27.32
N PHE A 293 28.05 -43.43 -28.06
CA PHE A 293 28.24 -44.85 -28.30
C PHE A 293 29.75 -45.19 -28.35
N ASN A 294 30.15 -46.28 -27.69
CA ASN A 294 31.49 -46.88 -27.81
C ASN A 294 31.62 -47.68 -29.14
N GLU A 295 32.81 -48.21 -29.43
CA GLU A 295 33.09 -48.94 -30.68
C GLU A 295 32.09 -50.08 -30.94
N LYS A 296 31.77 -50.86 -29.91
CA LYS A 296 30.81 -51.98 -29.96
C LYS A 296 29.41 -51.49 -30.30
N GLU A 297 28.95 -50.43 -29.63
CA GLU A 297 27.64 -49.83 -29.84
C GLU A 297 27.53 -49.25 -31.26
N CYS A 298 28.58 -48.61 -31.77
CA CYS A 298 28.63 -48.11 -33.15
C CYS A 298 28.49 -49.26 -34.15
N LEU A 299 29.20 -50.36 -33.94
CA LEU A 299 29.13 -51.54 -34.81
C LEU A 299 27.78 -52.24 -34.75
N ASN A 300 27.14 -52.29 -33.58
CA ASN A 300 25.77 -52.81 -33.42
C ASN A 300 24.74 -51.95 -34.16
N ILE A 301 24.85 -50.63 -34.08
CA ILE A 301 23.97 -49.72 -34.82
C ILE A 301 24.18 -49.91 -36.32
N LEU A 302 25.43 -50.02 -36.77
CA LEU A 302 25.75 -50.26 -38.17
C LEU A 302 25.23 -51.62 -38.66
N SER A 303 25.33 -52.69 -37.86
CA SER A 303 24.87 -54.03 -38.26
C SER A 303 23.35 -54.15 -38.32
N GLU A 304 22.63 -53.30 -37.60
CA GLU A 304 21.18 -53.31 -37.52
C GLU A 304 20.52 -52.09 -38.19
N MET A 305 21.24 -51.33 -39.03
CA MET A 305 20.71 -50.11 -39.68
C MET A 305 19.35 -50.31 -40.34
N ASP A 306 19.08 -51.47 -40.96
CA ASP A 306 17.78 -51.75 -41.59
C ASP A 306 16.60 -51.78 -40.61
N LYS A 307 16.80 -52.10 -39.31
CA LYS A 307 15.74 -51.98 -38.27
C LYS A 307 15.42 -50.52 -37.96
N TYR A 308 16.39 -49.64 -38.17
CA TYR A 308 16.29 -48.23 -37.82
C TYR A 308 15.75 -47.36 -38.96
N PHE A 309 15.46 -47.89 -40.16
CA PHE A 309 15.08 -47.07 -41.32
C PHE A 309 13.90 -47.57 -42.18
N TYR A 310 12.80 -46.80 -42.21
CA TYR A 310 12.01 -46.61 -43.44
C TYR A 310 12.61 -45.48 -44.29
N VAL A 311 12.62 -45.67 -45.61
CA VAL A 311 13.44 -44.92 -46.60
C VAL A 311 13.07 -43.44 -46.75
N THR A 312 11.91 -43.00 -46.27
CA THR A 312 11.37 -41.64 -46.47
C THR A 312 11.71 -40.63 -45.37
N ASP A 313 12.11 -41.05 -44.16
CA ASP A 313 11.88 -40.22 -42.96
C ASP A 313 13.12 -39.59 -42.29
N ILE A 314 14.35 -39.97 -42.68
CA ILE A 314 15.59 -39.32 -42.15
C ILE A 314 15.76 -37.90 -42.70
N LYS A 315 15.20 -37.58 -43.87
CA LYS A 315 15.23 -36.20 -44.39
C LYS A 315 14.43 -35.23 -43.50
N HIS A 316 13.59 -35.73 -42.59
CA HIS A 316 12.70 -34.92 -41.75
C HIS A 316 12.98 -35.06 -40.25
N MET A 317 13.66 -36.12 -39.82
CA MET A 317 14.21 -36.24 -38.46
C MET A 317 15.50 -35.42 -38.34
N LYS A 318 15.35 -34.11 -38.10
CA LYS A 318 16.43 -33.27 -37.60
C LYS A 318 16.73 -33.70 -36.16
N PHE A 319 17.60 -34.70 -35.98
CA PHE A 319 18.19 -35.01 -34.66
C PHE A 319 19.17 -33.93 -34.20
N ILE A 320 19.47 -32.97 -35.07
CA ILE A 320 20.35 -31.83 -34.86
C ILE A 320 19.59 -30.55 -35.20
N ASP A 321 19.72 -29.51 -34.37
CA ASP A 321 19.14 -28.20 -34.60
C ASP A 321 19.81 -27.46 -35.76
N GLU A 322 19.32 -26.25 -36.05
CA GLU A 322 19.87 -25.38 -37.10
C GLU A 322 21.33 -24.94 -36.87
N ASN A 323 21.85 -25.18 -35.66
CA ASN A 323 23.23 -24.90 -35.26
C ASN A 323 24.10 -26.17 -35.18
N GLY A 324 23.56 -27.33 -35.57
CA GLY A 324 24.27 -28.60 -35.55
C GLY A 324 24.33 -29.29 -34.18
N LYS A 325 23.56 -28.83 -33.18
CA LYS A 325 23.49 -29.43 -31.85
C LYS A 325 22.42 -30.53 -31.79
N PRO A 326 22.70 -31.72 -31.24
CA PRO A 326 21.70 -32.76 -31.02
C PRO A 326 20.50 -32.27 -30.20
N PHE A 327 19.30 -32.64 -30.62
CA PHE A 327 18.06 -32.37 -29.90
C PHE A 327 17.88 -33.29 -28.66
N PHE A 328 18.59 -34.42 -28.60
CA PHE A 328 18.51 -35.41 -27.51
C PHE A 328 19.89 -35.83 -27.01
N THR A 329 19.98 -36.16 -25.73
CA THR A 329 21.17 -36.77 -25.12
C THR A 329 21.34 -38.24 -25.54
N SER A 330 22.48 -38.84 -25.19
CA SER A 330 22.77 -40.26 -25.44
C SER A 330 21.76 -41.22 -24.84
N GLU A 331 21.37 -40.98 -23.60
CA GLU A 331 20.38 -41.80 -22.89
C GLU A 331 18.99 -41.64 -23.50
N GLN A 332 18.63 -40.42 -23.89
CA GLN A 332 17.36 -40.11 -24.54
C GLN A 332 17.22 -40.78 -25.91
N CYS A 333 18.31 -40.87 -26.68
CA CYS A 333 18.33 -41.65 -27.93
C CYS A 333 18.19 -43.16 -27.66
N LYS A 334 18.84 -43.69 -26.63
CA LYS A 334 18.74 -45.11 -26.23
C LYS A 334 17.32 -45.47 -25.81
N GLU A 335 16.65 -44.61 -25.04
CA GLU A 335 15.25 -44.79 -24.62
C GLU A 335 14.29 -44.78 -25.82
N LEU A 336 14.43 -43.84 -26.75
CA LEU A 336 13.59 -43.77 -27.96
C LEU A 336 13.73 -45.01 -28.86
N LEU A 337 14.93 -45.58 -28.94
CA LEU A 337 15.18 -46.80 -29.71
C LEU A 337 14.52 -48.04 -29.09
N GLN A 338 14.32 -48.09 -27.78
CA GLN A 338 13.68 -49.23 -27.09
C GLN A 338 12.17 -49.33 -27.33
N VAL A 339 11.49 -48.20 -27.57
CA VAL A 339 10.04 -48.16 -27.81
C VAL A 339 9.67 -48.17 -29.29
N LYS A 340 10.65 -48.14 -30.19
CA LYS A 340 10.45 -48.00 -31.64
C LYS A 340 9.66 -49.15 -32.28
N ASP A 341 9.78 -50.38 -31.77
CA ASP A 341 9.06 -51.54 -32.31
C ASP A 341 7.52 -51.39 -32.25
N TYR A 342 7.02 -50.51 -31.37
CA TYR A 342 5.57 -50.31 -31.15
C TYR A 342 4.98 -49.08 -31.87
N TYR A 343 5.79 -48.17 -32.42
CA TYR A 343 5.31 -46.88 -32.92
C TYR A 343 5.93 -46.48 -34.26
N ARG A 344 5.15 -45.83 -35.13
CA ARG A 344 5.62 -45.43 -36.47
C ARG A 344 6.47 -44.17 -36.41
N ASP A 345 7.52 -44.13 -37.23
CA ASP A 345 8.45 -43.00 -37.35
C ASP A 345 7.75 -41.65 -37.68
N SER A 346 6.60 -41.70 -38.38
CA SER A 346 5.76 -40.53 -38.68
C SER A 346 5.18 -39.86 -37.43
N ASP A 347 4.90 -40.63 -36.38
CA ASP A 347 4.29 -40.13 -35.14
C ASP A 347 5.33 -39.33 -34.32
N ILE A 348 6.57 -39.82 -34.26
CA ILE A 348 7.70 -39.16 -33.59
C ILE A 348 8.08 -37.87 -34.32
N GLY A 349 8.23 -37.93 -35.66
CA GLY A 349 8.62 -36.77 -36.46
C GLY A 349 7.64 -35.60 -36.35
N ARG A 350 6.35 -35.87 -36.13
CA ARG A 350 5.32 -34.85 -35.95
C ARG A 350 5.53 -34.02 -34.68
N PHE A 351 5.90 -34.65 -33.56
CA PHE A 351 6.16 -33.93 -32.31
C PHE A 351 7.46 -33.12 -32.37
N MET A 352 8.45 -33.61 -33.13
CA MET A 352 9.71 -32.88 -33.35
C MET A 352 9.53 -31.58 -34.16
N GLN A 353 8.45 -31.47 -34.94
CA GLN A 353 8.14 -30.28 -35.76
C GLN A 353 7.29 -29.23 -35.03
N LYS A 354 6.85 -29.49 -33.80
CA LYS A 354 6.04 -28.52 -33.03
C LYS A 354 6.91 -27.39 -32.45
N GLU A 355 6.26 -26.27 -32.14
CA GLU A 355 6.90 -25.09 -31.54
C GLU A 355 7.46 -25.40 -30.14
N ARG A 356 6.71 -26.16 -29.34
CA ARG A 356 7.19 -26.71 -28.07
C ARG A 356 8.27 -27.77 -28.32
N LYS A 357 9.41 -27.61 -27.66
CA LYS A 357 10.47 -28.62 -27.61
C LYS A 357 10.19 -29.60 -26.48
N TYR A 358 10.31 -30.89 -26.78
CA TYR A 358 10.00 -31.98 -25.86
C TYR A 358 11.28 -32.77 -25.55
N SER A 359 11.42 -33.24 -24.31
CA SER A 359 12.40 -34.26 -23.95
C SER A 359 12.01 -35.63 -24.54
N ALA A 360 12.94 -36.58 -24.58
CA ALA A 360 12.62 -37.92 -25.10
C ALA A 360 11.54 -38.62 -24.28
N GLN A 361 11.59 -38.52 -22.94
CA GLN A 361 10.60 -39.14 -22.07
C GLN A 361 9.19 -38.57 -22.33
N GLU A 362 9.09 -37.27 -22.57
CA GLU A 362 7.85 -36.62 -23.00
C GLU A 362 7.40 -37.09 -24.38
N ILE A 363 8.31 -37.28 -25.35
CA ILE A 363 7.96 -37.83 -26.68
C ILE A 363 7.43 -39.25 -26.57
N ILE A 364 8.05 -40.09 -25.73
CA ILE A 364 7.57 -41.46 -25.49
C ILE A 364 6.14 -41.41 -24.93
N GLU A 365 5.87 -40.55 -23.96
CA GLU A 365 4.55 -40.39 -23.38
C GLU A 365 3.52 -39.89 -24.41
N LEU A 366 3.91 -38.94 -25.27
CA LEU A 366 3.06 -38.42 -26.34
C LEU A 366 2.68 -39.47 -27.37
N VAL A 367 3.65 -40.30 -27.73
CA VAL A 367 3.49 -41.38 -28.71
C VAL A 367 2.64 -42.52 -28.14
N GLN A 368 2.83 -42.87 -26.86
CA GLN A 368 1.96 -43.81 -26.12
C GLN A 368 0.50 -43.34 -26.05
N ASN A 369 0.27 -42.03 -26.07
CA ASN A 369 -1.07 -41.42 -26.06
C ASN A 369 -1.47 -40.87 -27.44
N SER A 370 -0.94 -41.45 -28.52
CA SER A 370 -1.14 -40.99 -29.92
C SER A 370 -2.61 -40.80 -30.30
N ASP A 371 -3.53 -41.63 -29.82
CA ASP A 371 -4.98 -41.47 -30.07
C ASP A 371 -5.55 -40.11 -29.62
N ILE A 372 -4.90 -39.48 -28.64
CA ILE A 372 -5.30 -38.22 -28.02
C ILE A 372 -4.47 -37.07 -28.57
N THR A 373 -3.18 -37.31 -28.78
CA THR A 373 -2.21 -36.29 -29.18
C THR A 373 -2.17 -36.07 -30.70
N ASN A 374 -2.63 -37.05 -31.51
CA ASN A 374 -2.65 -36.95 -32.97
C ASN A 374 -3.99 -36.55 -33.59
N ASN A 375 -5.11 -36.72 -32.87
CA ASN A 375 -6.44 -36.54 -33.44
C ASN A 375 -6.92 -35.08 -33.33
N ALA A 376 -6.49 -34.26 -34.28
CA ALA A 376 -6.74 -32.81 -34.32
C ALA A 376 -8.22 -32.42 -34.44
N TYR A 377 -9.09 -33.34 -34.89
CA TYR A 377 -10.49 -33.04 -35.15
C TYR A 377 -11.38 -33.08 -33.91
N TRP A 378 -10.95 -33.74 -32.83
CA TRP A 378 -11.80 -33.97 -31.65
C TRP A 378 -11.14 -33.59 -30.32
N TYR A 379 -9.80 -33.48 -30.22
CA TYR A 379 -9.15 -33.28 -28.91
C TYR A 379 -8.07 -32.18 -28.94
N PRO A 380 -8.19 -31.12 -28.13
CA PRO A 380 -7.27 -29.99 -28.19
C PRO A 380 -6.07 -30.22 -27.27
N TYR A 381 -5.33 -31.32 -27.46
CA TYR A 381 -4.04 -31.50 -26.76
C TYR A 381 -3.14 -30.27 -26.99
N ASP A 382 -3.09 -29.77 -28.23
CA ASP A 382 -2.29 -28.59 -28.59
C ASP A 382 -2.74 -27.30 -27.88
N LYS A 383 -3.99 -27.20 -27.43
CA LYS A 383 -4.46 -26.06 -26.64
C LYS A 383 -3.81 -26.06 -25.25
N PHE A 384 -3.77 -27.20 -24.59
CA PHE A 384 -3.17 -27.32 -23.26
C PHE A 384 -1.64 -27.32 -23.35
N ALA A 385 -1.07 -28.03 -24.33
CA ALA A 385 0.37 -28.15 -24.48
C ALA A 385 1.08 -26.82 -24.78
N ASN A 386 0.39 -25.87 -25.41
CA ASN A 386 0.95 -24.56 -25.78
C ASN A 386 0.42 -23.40 -24.91
N GLU A 387 -0.44 -23.65 -23.92
CA GLU A 387 -0.89 -22.60 -23.01
C GLU A 387 0.30 -22.10 -22.20
N LYS A 388 0.50 -20.78 -22.16
CA LYS A 388 1.58 -20.14 -21.41
C LYS A 388 1.04 -19.33 -20.24
N ASN A 389 1.79 -19.29 -19.13
CA ASN A 389 1.50 -18.43 -17.98
C ASN A 389 1.89 -16.96 -18.25
N GLU A 390 1.66 -16.08 -17.28
CA GLU A 390 1.99 -14.65 -17.38
C GLU A 390 3.50 -14.40 -17.57
N GLN A 391 4.35 -15.36 -17.19
CA GLN A 391 5.80 -15.34 -17.41
C GLN A 391 6.23 -15.93 -18.77
N SER A 392 5.29 -16.22 -19.68
CA SER A 392 5.54 -16.86 -20.99
C SER A 392 6.13 -18.28 -20.94
N GLU A 393 5.99 -18.97 -19.81
CA GLU A 393 6.38 -20.38 -19.63
C GLU A 393 5.18 -21.30 -19.88
N TYR A 394 5.42 -22.55 -20.33
CA TYR A 394 4.34 -23.51 -20.55
C TYR A 394 3.62 -23.82 -19.24
N LYS A 395 2.30 -23.61 -19.24
CA LYS A 395 1.44 -23.69 -18.05
C LYS A 395 1.29 -25.12 -17.52
N TYR A 396 1.38 -26.13 -18.40
CA TYR A 396 1.22 -27.54 -18.03
C TYR A 396 2.39 -28.39 -18.56
N THR A 397 2.75 -29.39 -17.76
CA THR A 397 3.59 -30.50 -18.20
C THR A 397 2.90 -31.33 -19.28
N VAL A 398 3.66 -32.17 -20.00
CA VAL A 398 3.10 -33.04 -21.05
C VAL A 398 2.07 -34.01 -20.49
N SER A 399 2.37 -34.64 -19.35
CA SER A 399 1.45 -35.59 -18.70
C SER A 399 0.14 -34.91 -18.29
N GLU A 400 0.21 -33.70 -17.71
CA GLU A 400 -0.98 -32.92 -17.34
C GLU A 400 -1.81 -32.52 -18.56
N ALA A 401 -1.17 -32.08 -19.65
CA ALA A 401 -1.86 -31.73 -20.88
C ALA A 401 -2.57 -32.95 -21.50
N ILE A 402 -1.97 -34.15 -21.44
CA ILE A 402 -2.58 -35.40 -21.89
C ILE A 402 -3.80 -35.75 -21.03
N GLU A 403 -3.70 -35.66 -19.70
CA GLU A 403 -4.83 -35.96 -18.80
C GLU A 403 -5.98 -34.96 -18.95
N LEU A 404 -5.69 -33.67 -19.16
CA LEU A 404 -6.69 -32.67 -19.47
C LEU A 404 -7.38 -32.97 -20.81
N ALA A 405 -6.64 -33.38 -21.83
CA ALA A 405 -7.21 -33.80 -23.11
C ALA A 405 -8.09 -35.06 -22.97
N LYS A 406 -7.67 -36.06 -22.18
CA LYS A 406 -8.47 -37.26 -21.84
C LYS A 406 -9.78 -36.92 -21.14
N ASN A 407 -9.74 -36.01 -20.17
CA ASN A 407 -10.92 -35.64 -19.40
C ASN A 407 -11.93 -34.85 -20.25
N ASN A 408 -11.45 -33.98 -21.15
CA ASN A 408 -12.33 -33.31 -22.11
C ASN A 408 -12.94 -34.32 -23.10
N ARG A 409 -12.17 -35.30 -23.58
CA ARG A 409 -12.69 -36.41 -24.38
C ARG A 409 -13.87 -37.13 -23.72
N ARG A 410 -13.73 -37.47 -22.44
CA ARG A 410 -14.80 -38.14 -21.68
C ARG A 410 -16.05 -37.27 -21.55
N LYS A 411 -15.90 -35.95 -21.37
CA LYS A 411 -17.03 -35.01 -21.29
C LYS A 411 -17.79 -34.88 -22.61
N GLU A 412 -17.08 -34.79 -23.74
CA GLU A 412 -17.72 -34.68 -25.05
C GLU A 412 -18.41 -35.98 -25.49
N ILE A 413 -17.82 -37.14 -25.20
CA ILE A 413 -18.49 -38.43 -25.46
C ILE A 413 -19.78 -38.51 -24.65
N ASN A 414 -19.78 -38.11 -23.37
CA ASN A 414 -20.98 -38.09 -22.55
C ASN A 414 -22.06 -37.09 -23.02
N LEU A 415 -21.68 -36.04 -23.77
CA LEU A 415 -22.61 -35.07 -24.35
C LEU A 415 -23.18 -35.52 -25.70
N SER A 416 -22.49 -36.41 -26.43
CA SER A 416 -22.94 -36.93 -27.73
C SER A 416 -23.76 -38.22 -27.65
N THR A 417 -23.81 -38.87 -26.48
CA THR A 417 -24.72 -40.00 -26.18
C THR A 417 -26.07 -39.58 -25.57
N PHE A 418 -26.36 -38.28 -25.44
CA PHE A 418 -27.65 -37.74 -24.97
C PHE A 418 -28.48 -37.15 -26.09
#